data_AF-V5ESR4-F1
#
_entry.id   AF-V5ESR4-F1
#
_cell.length_a   1.000
_cell.length_b   1.000
_cell.length_c   1.000
_cell.angle_alpha   90.00
_cell.angle_beta   90.00
_cell.angle_gamma   90.00
#
_symmetry.space_group_name_H-M   'P 1'
#
loop_
_entity.id
_entity.type
_entity.pdbx_description
1 polymer ?
#
loop_
_entity_poly.entity_id
_entity_poly.type
_entity_poly.pdbx_seq_one_letter_code
_entity_poly.pdbx_strand_id
1 'polypeptide(L)'
;MQSSTADIEQVAKDVDRSFIGSAFQHLFSSSSNDATPAQDKALRRKQLTHLILTTLSRYPSLHYFQGYHDIVAVILLTLSPDRPSPNAQLFPHERQQAQIELVVERISLHLIRDSMTRDLLPIMGQLKMLGNLLRSVDPLFAELVDRASPLPFFALPWLLTLLTHDVTDVAVMRRVLEFVLAYGPASAIYLCAAVLLVRKEEIEGMDVDELEDPAMLHTILSRLPSIIADVEDSADSIGSSSTRSAEESQTERRNGNSTTDSNLIYTDPDVELPSLASDRALAASSRSSTDDEPKTAKTGTPISTLLQEAVALMQRFPLPCDALEAEKIMGPSSVLFTWPSTFDSAHTLDTKADRNNTPDSSSPDEPLIDWQTLNAQAESALTGPTDAIVRDPHPPSPTPPASDFDEKLSDEKHSHRKRRLSLSEQKHQARMLAVVGLSGLLVAALFTASQQSPVTTASQVVAGGTEETKRVLALVVSLLSNWGRVVGSAQ
;
A
#
# COMPACT_ATOMS: atom_id res chain seq x y z
N MET A 1 10.15 9.21 -27.53
CA MET A 1 9.07 9.43 -26.55
C MET A 1 9.55 8.80 -25.27
N GLN A 2 9.99 9.63 -24.33
CA GLN A 2 10.66 9.22 -23.10
C GLN A 2 9.64 9.27 -21.96
N SER A 3 9.69 8.29 -21.05
CA SER A 3 9.14 8.41 -19.70
C SER A 3 9.53 9.79 -19.14
N SER A 4 8.67 10.41 -18.31
CA SER A 4 9.00 11.69 -17.69
C SER A 4 10.39 11.58 -17.05
N THR A 5 11.25 12.59 -17.24
CA THR A 5 12.60 12.59 -16.65
C THR A 5 12.54 12.42 -15.14
N ALA A 6 11.47 12.93 -14.51
CA ALA A 6 11.19 12.75 -13.09
C ALA A 6 10.95 11.28 -12.72
N ASP A 7 10.17 10.54 -13.52
CA ASP A 7 9.91 9.11 -13.28
C ASP A 7 11.20 8.30 -13.39
N ILE A 8 12.05 8.60 -14.37
CA ILE A 8 13.33 7.88 -14.55
C ILE A 8 14.23 8.07 -13.31
N GLU A 9 14.33 9.30 -12.80
CA GLU A 9 15.10 9.59 -11.60
C GLU A 9 14.52 8.91 -10.36
N GLN A 10 13.20 8.93 -10.20
CA GLN A 10 12.53 8.28 -9.07
C GLN A 10 12.69 6.76 -9.13
N VAL A 11 12.52 6.15 -10.30
CA VAL A 11 12.75 4.70 -10.51
C VAL A 11 14.17 4.32 -10.14
N ALA A 12 15.18 5.10 -10.56
CA ALA A 12 16.57 4.84 -10.20
C ALA A 12 16.78 4.85 -8.67
N LYS A 13 16.25 5.89 -8.00
CA LYS A 13 16.32 6.02 -6.53
C LYS A 13 15.66 4.85 -5.81
N ASP A 14 14.50 4.42 -6.27
CA ASP A 14 13.72 3.36 -5.62
C ASP A 14 14.37 1.98 -5.84
N VAL A 15 14.78 1.68 -7.08
CA VAL A 15 15.43 0.41 -7.43
C VAL A 15 16.77 0.23 -6.73
N ASP A 16 17.54 1.29 -6.53
CA ASP A 16 18.82 1.24 -5.79
C ASP A 16 18.65 0.74 -4.35
N ARG A 17 17.44 0.85 -3.82
CA ARG A 17 17.10 0.55 -2.44
C ARG A 17 16.34 -0.79 -2.31
N SER A 18 15.98 -1.40 -3.44
CA SER A 18 15.41 -2.76 -3.48
C SER A 18 16.44 -3.83 -3.08
N PHE A 19 15.95 -4.97 -2.60
CA PHE A 19 16.74 -6.16 -2.21
C PHE A 19 17.71 -5.96 -1.03
N ILE A 20 17.48 -4.95 -0.17
CA ILE A 20 18.35 -4.64 0.98
C ILE A 20 17.85 -5.27 2.28
N GLY A 21 16.53 -5.41 2.46
CA GLY A 21 15.91 -5.89 3.70
C GLY A 21 16.11 -7.37 4.04
N SER A 22 15.78 -7.72 5.29
CA SER A 22 15.87 -9.09 5.83
C SER A 22 15.10 -10.12 5.01
N ALA A 23 13.96 -9.72 4.43
CA ALA A 23 13.15 -10.51 3.50
C ALA A 23 13.96 -11.15 2.36
N PHE A 24 15.01 -10.46 1.89
CA PHE A 24 15.79 -10.85 0.74
C PHE A 24 17.13 -11.50 1.11
N GLN A 25 17.50 -11.51 2.40
CA GLN A 25 18.83 -11.93 2.84
C GLN A 25 19.15 -13.37 2.44
N HIS A 26 18.19 -14.28 2.59
CA HIS A 26 18.37 -15.69 2.23
C HIS A 26 18.48 -15.91 0.72
N LEU A 27 17.81 -15.09 -0.09
CA LEU A 27 17.84 -15.20 -1.55
C LEU A 27 19.23 -14.91 -2.14
N PHE A 28 20.01 -14.06 -1.48
CA PHE A 28 21.33 -13.64 -1.93
C PHE A 28 22.49 -14.23 -1.12
N SER A 29 22.23 -15.01 -0.06
CA SER A 29 23.28 -15.61 0.78
C SER A 29 24.13 -16.61 -0.01
N SER A 30 25.45 -16.46 0.04
CA SER A 30 26.43 -17.12 -0.85
C SER A 30 26.37 -18.65 -0.83
N SER A 31 26.22 -19.30 -1.98
CA SER A 31 26.38 -20.76 -2.12
C SER A 31 27.01 -21.22 -3.45
N SER A 32 27.54 -20.31 -4.28
CA SER A 32 28.32 -20.69 -5.47
C SER A 32 29.49 -19.73 -5.68
N ASN A 33 30.55 -20.23 -6.33
CA ASN A 33 31.82 -19.53 -6.53
C ASN A 33 31.81 -18.49 -7.66
N ASP A 34 30.68 -18.28 -8.36
CA ASP A 34 30.66 -17.55 -9.64
C ASP A 34 30.25 -16.06 -9.52
N ALA A 35 29.49 -15.66 -8.49
CA ALA A 35 29.08 -14.27 -8.28
C ALA A 35 28.89 -13.92 -6.79
N THR A 36 29.26 -12.68 -6.43
CA THR A 36 29.04 -12.17 -5.07
C THR A 36 27.58 -11.75 -4.86
N PRO A 37 27.05 -11.81 -3.62
CA PRO A 37 25.69 -11.32 -3.31
C PRO A 37 25.42 -9.89 -3.79
N ALA A 38 26.45 -9.02 -3.78
CA ALA A 38 26.34 -7.65 -4.27
C ALA A 38 26.16 -7.58 -5.80
N GLN A 39 26.84 -8.45 -6.55
CA GLN A 39 26.67 -8.56 -8.01
C GLN A 39 25.29 -9.10 -8.36
N ASP A 40 24.81 -10.12 -7.64
CA ASP A 40 23.45 -10.65 -7.83
C ASP A 40 22.39 -9.57 -7.63
N LYS A 41 22.49 -8.81 -6.53
CA LYS A 41 21.59 -7.67 -6.27
C LYS A 41 21.67 -6.62 -7.37
N ALA A 42 22.88 -6.26 -7.82
CA ALA A 42 23.04 -5.29 -8.90
C ALA A 42 22.41 -5.76 -10.22
N LEU A 43 22.52 -7.05 -10.55
CA LEU A 43 21.87 -7.63 -11.73
C LEU A 43 20.34 -7.66 -11.58
N ARG A 44 19.82 -8.04 -10.41
CA ARG A 44 18.38 -7.97 -10.11
C ARG A 44 17.83 -6.55 -10.24
N ARG A 45 18.57 -5.56 -9.75
CA ARG A 45 18.21 -4.14 -9.91
C ARG A 45 18.17 -3.73 -11.37
N LYS A 46 19.14 -4.14 -12.19
CA LYS A 46 19.10 -3.90 -13.64
C LYS A 46 17.89 -4.55 -14.31
N GLN A 47 17.54 -5.78 -13.95
CA GLN A 47 16.32 -6.44 -14.42
C GLN A 47 15.07 -5.65 -14.01
N LEU A 48 15.00 -5.19 -12.76
CA LEU A 48 13.88 -4.42 -12.23
C LEU A 48 13.73 -3.07 -12.95
N THR A 49 14.82 -2.31 -13.11
CA THR A 49 14.85 -1.07 -13.90
C THR A 49 14.38 -1.33 -15.33
N HIS A 50 14.85 -2.39 -15.97
CA HIS A 50 14.46 -2.76 -17.34
C HIS A 50 12.94 -2.98 -17.44
N LEU A 51 12.35 -3.78 -16.54
CA LEU A 51 10.91 -4.07 -16.56
C LEU A 51 10.06 -2.81 -16.34
N ILE A 52 10.42 -1.99 -15.35
CA ILE A 52 9.69 -0.77 -15.01
C ILE A 52 9.77 0.24 -16.16
N LEU A 53 10.97 0.58 -16.61
CA LEU A 53 11.14 1.59 -17.66
C LEU A 53 10.61 1.13 -19.01
N THR A 54 10.70 -0.16 -19.34
CA THR A 54 10.08 -0.70 -20.57
C THR A 54 8.57 -0.50 -20.54
N THR A 55 7.93 -0.81 -19.41
CA THR A 55 6.47 -0.64 -19.24
C THR A 55 6.05 0.83 -19.35
N LEU A 56 6.71 1.73 -18.60
CA LEU A 56 6.40 3.18 -18.65
C LEU A 56 6.70 3.81 -20.02
N SER A 57 7.73 3.32 -20.72
CA SER A 57 8.04 3.79 -22.07
C SER A 57 6.99 3.35 -23.11
N ARG A 58 6.40 2.16 -22.92
CA ARG A 58 5.36 1.61 -23.79
C ARG A 58 4.01 2.26 -23.54
N TYR A 59 3.72 2.64 -22.29
CA TYR A 59 2.47 3.26 -21.85
C TYR A 59 2.73 4.60 -21.14
N PRO A 60 2.98 5.70 -21.87
CA PRO A 60 3.32 6.99 -21.28
C PRO A 60 2.20 7.64 -20.45
N SER A 61 0.98 7.11 -20.49
CA SER A 61 -0.14 7.54 -19.64
C SER A 61 -0.09 6.95 -18.23
N LEU A 62 0.76 5.94 -17.98
CA LEU A 62 1.02 5.44 -16.64
C LEU A 62 1.97 6.38 -15.91
N HIS A 63 1.59 6.76 -14.71
CA HIS A 63 2.43 7.55 -13.80
C HIS A 63 3.07 6.62 -12.78
N TYR A 64 4.38 6.76 -12.58
CA TYR A 64 5.10 5.99 -11.56
C TYR A 64 4.66 6.44 -10.15
N PHE A 65 4.44 5.47 -9.27
CA PHE A 65 4.26 5.73 -7.83
C PHE A 65 5.35 5.02 -7.03
N GLN A 66 5.76 5.63 -5.92
CA GLN A 66 6.74 5.05 -5.02
C GLN A 66 6.17 3.78 -4.38
N GLY A 67 6.86 2.65 -4.57
CA GLY A 67 6.42 1.31 -4.18
C GLY A 67 5.99 0.42 -5.35
N TYR A 68 5.83 0.96 -6.57
CA TYR A 68 5.58 0.12 -7.75
C TYR A 68 6.70 -0.91 -7.97
N HIS A 69 7.95 -0.51 -7.69
CA HIS A 69 9.11 -1.39 -7.81
C HIS A 69 9.05 -2.61 -6.88
N ASP A 70 8.37 -2.53 -5.73
CA ASP A 70 8.24 -3.67 -4.80
C ASP A 70 7.33 -4.75 -5.41
N ILE A 71 6.20 -4.34 -6.02
CA ILE A 71 5.31 -5.25 -6.75
C ILE A 71 6.07 -5.93 -7.90
N VAL A 72 6.81 -5.15 -8.71
CA VAL A 72 7.58 -5.69 -9.85
C VAL A 72 8.73 -6.58 -9.38
N ALA A 73 9.35 -6.29 -8.22
CA ALA A 73 10.37 -7.15 -7.64
C ALA A 73 9.82 -8.53 -7.26
N VAL A 74 8.61 -8.59 -6.68
CA VAL A 74 7.93 -9.86 -6.37
C VAL A 74 7.64 -10.66 -7.64
N ILE A 75 7.15 -10.00 -8.70
CA ILE A 75 6.91 -10.64 -10.02
C ILE A 75 8.23 -11.20 -10.58
N LEU A 76 9.29 -10.39 -10.58
CA LEU A 76 10.61 -10.79 -11.08
C LEU A 76 11.17 -12.00 -10.32
N LEU A 77 11.10 -11.98 -8.99
CA LEU A 77 11.59 -13.07 -8.14
C LEU A 77 10.74 -14.35 -8.25
N THR A 78 9.51 -14.24 -8.74
CA THR A 78 8.60 -15.38 -8.91
C THR A 78 8.77 -16.02 -10.28
N LEU A 79 8.86 -15.21 -11.33
CA LEU A 79 8.93 -15.69 -12.72
C LEU A 79 10.36 -15.92 -13.22
N SER A 80 11.36 -15.38 -12.52
CA SER A 80 12.79 -15.62 -12.76
C SER A 80 13.49 -15.96 -11.44
N PRO A 81 13.17 -17.10 -10.79
CA PRO A 81 13.72 -17.45 -9.48
C PRO A 81 15.24 -17.71 -9.52
N ASP A 82 15.74 -18.21 -10.65
CA ASP A 82 17.16 -18.54 -10.84
C ASP A 82 18.06 -17.31 -10.66
N ARG A 83 19.24 -17.52 -10.07
CA ARG A 83 20.20 -16.43 -9.88
C ARG A 83 20.68 -15.89 -11.23
N PRO A 84 20.78 -14.55 -11.36
CA PRO A 84 21.31 -13.96 -12.57
C PRO A 84 22.80 -14.29 -12.70
N SER A 85 23.25 -14.66 -13.89
CA SER A 85 24.67 -14.91 -14.16
C SER A 85 25.33 -13.65 -14.73
N PRO A 86 26.50 -13.22 -14.20
CA PRO A 86 27.18 -12.02 -14.67
C PRO A 86 27.70 -12.10 -16.11
N ASN A 87 27.87 -13.32 -16.63
CA ASN A 87 28.38 -13.58 -17.98
C ASN A 87 27.27 -13.87 -19.01
N ALA A 88 26.00 -13.81 -18.59
CA ALA A 88 24.84 -14.06 -19.44
C ALA A 88 24.15 -12.75 -19.86
N GLN A 89 23.13 -12.87 -20.71
CA GLN A 89 22.18 -11.79 -20.99
C GLN A 89 21.46 -11.37 -19.68
N LEU A 90 20.86 -10.17 -19.68
CA LEU A 90 20.18 -9.62 -18.50
C LEU A 90 19.09 -10.57 -17.96
N PHE A 91 18.46 -11.34 -18.85
CA PHE A 91 17.57 -12.46 -18.51
C PHE A 91 18.16 -13.75 -19.09
N PRO A 92 17.94 -14.92 -18.45
CA PRO A 92 18.45 -16.20 -18.96
C PRO A 92 18.00 -16.52 -20.38
N HIS A 93 16.74 -16.21 -20.70
CA HIS A 93 16.10 -16.54 -21.98
C HIS A 93 15.21 -15.39 -22.46
N GLU A 94 15.26 -15.07 -23.76
CA GLU A 94 14.42 -14.03 -24.39
C GLU A 94 12.92 -14.28 -24.17
N ARG A 95 12.49 -15.55 -24.22
CA ARG A 95 11.09 -15.92 -23.97
C ARG A 95 10.65 -15.60 -22.54
N GLN A 96 11.50 -15.86 -21.55
CA GLN A 96 11.21 -15.55 -20.14
C GLN A 96 11.15 -14.04 -19.93
N GLN A 97 12.08 -13.29 -20.52
CA GLN A 97 12.03 -11.83 -20.51
C GLN A 97 10.71 -11.30 -21.08
N ALA A 98 10.33 -11.74 -22.29
CA ALA A 98 9.09 -11.32 -22.94
C ALA A 98 7.84 -11.67 -22.11
N GLN A 99 7.84 -12.83 -21.45
CA GLN A 99 6.76 -13.23 -20.54
C GLN A 99 6.66 -12.32 -19.32
N ILE A 100 7.78 -12.00 -18.66
CA ILE A 100 7.78 -11.13 -17.48
C ILE A 100 7.38 -9.71 -17.86
N GLU A 101 7.91 -9.17 -18.97
CA GLU A 101 7.49 -7.87 -19.50
C GLU A 101 5.98 -7.81 -19.75
N LEU A 102 5.41 -8.87 -20.34
CA LEU A 102 3.97 -8.96 -20.59
C LEU A 102 3.15 -9.05 -19.30
N VAL A 103 3.64 -9.77 -18.29
CA VAL A 103 2.98 -9.86 -16.97
C VAL A 103 2.98 -8.51 -16.28
N VAL A 104 4.13 -7.83 -16.24
CA VAL A 104 4.26 -6.50 -15.63
C VAL A 104 3.34 -5.50 -16.33
N GLU A 105 3.33 -5.49 -17.67
CA GLU A 105 2.41 -4.68 -18.47
C GLU A 105 0.94 -4.92 -18.08
N ARG A 106 0.51 -6.18 -18.04
CA ARG A 106 -0.90 -6.52 -17.76
C ARG A 106 -1.29 -6.17 -16.33
N ILE A 107 -0.39 -6.39 -15.37
CA ILE A 107 -0.62 -6.01 -13.98
C ILE A 107 -0.76 -4.48 -13.87
N SER A 108 0.14 -3.71 -14.50
CA SER A 108 0.06 -2.24 -14.51
C SER A 108 -1.22 -1.70 -15.13
N LEU A 109 -1.70 -2.29 -16.23
CA LEU A 109 -2.88 -1.79 -16.95
C LEU A 109 -4.21 -2.27 -16.39
N HIS A 110 -4.25 -3.46 -15.79
CA HIS A 110 -5.51 -4.13 -15.46
C HIS A 110 -5.68 -4.43 -13.97
N LEU A 111 -4.59 -4.61 -13.22
CA LEU A 111 -4.65 -4.91 -11.79
C LEU A 111 -4.48 -3.66 -10.92
N ILE A 112 -3.45 -2.85 -11.21
CA ILE A 112 -3.03 -1.71 -10.36
C ILE A 112 -3.12 -0.35 -11.06
N ARG A 113 -3.81 -0.26 -12.21
CA ARG A 113 -3.88 0.98 -13.02
C ARG A 113 -4.39 2.18 -12.23
N ASP A 114 -5.36 1.98 -11.35
CA ASP A 114 -5.90 3.03 -10.47
C ASP A 114 -4.83 3.61 -9.52
N SER A 115 -3.76 2.86 -9.22
CA SER A 115 -2.59 3.35 -8.46
C SER A 115 -1.61 4.16 -9.32
N MET A 116 -1.72 4.03 -10.65
CA MET A 116 -0.80 4.62 -11.64
C MET A 116 -1.44 5.79 -12.42
N THR A 117 -2.53 6.36 -11.90
CA THR A 117 -3.09 7.62 -12.38
C THR A 117 -2.20 8.81 -12.01
N ARG A 118 -2.44 9.97 -12.64
CA ARG A 118 -1.68 11.20 -12.38
C ARG A 118 -1.75 11.68 -10.93
N ASP A 119 -2.86 11.39 -10.26
CA ASP A 119 -3.10 11.67 -8.85
C ASP A 119 -3.57 10.41 -8.13
N LEU A 120 -3.58 10.44 -6.80
CA LEU A 120 -3.98 9.30 -5.96
C LEU A 120 -5.49 9.27 -5.68
N LEU A 121 -6.31 10.06 -6.40
CA LEU A 121 -7.76 10.13 -6.14
C LEU A 121 -8.44 8.75 -6.22
N PRO A 122 -8.12 7.85 -7.18
CA PRO A 122 -8.73 6.53 -7.21
C PRO A 122 -8.45 5.72 -5.95
N ILE A 123 -7.20 5.77 -5.45
CA ILE A 123 -6.81 5.09 -4.22
C ILE A 123 -7.49 5.72 -3.00
N MET A 124 -7.69 7.04 -2.98
CA MET A 124 -8.51 7.68 -1.94
C MET A 124 -9.96 7.18 -1.96
N GLY A 125 -10.55 6.97 -3.14
CA GLY A 125 -11.86 6.32 -3.28
C GLY A 125 -11.87 4.89 -2.71
N GLN A 126 -10.85 4.09 -3.00
CA GLN A 126 -10.73 2.74 -2.45
C GLN A 126 -10.53 2.74 -0.92
N LEU A 127 -9.80 3.71 -0.35
CA LEU A 127 -9.70 3.89 1.11
C LEU A 127 -11.05 4.28 1.74
N LYS A 128 -11.86 5.06 1.03
CA LYS A 128 -13.21 5.39 1.50
C LYS A 128 -14.10 4.15 1.53
N MET A 129 -13.97 3.28 0.53
CA MET A 129 -14.62 1.97 0.51
C MET A 129 -14.15 1.07 1.66
N LEU A 130 -12.85 1.10 2.00
CA LEU A 130 -12.33 0.42 3.20
C LEU A 130 -13.02 0.91 4.48
N GLY A 131 -13.16 2.23 4.66
CA GLY A 131 -13.88 2.80 5.81
C GLY A 131 -15.37 2.40 5.83
N ASN A 132 -16.03 2.42 4.66
CA ASN A 132 -17.42 1.96 4.50
C ASN A 132 -17.60 0.48 4.89
N LEU A 133 -16.67 -0.38 4.45
CA LEU A 133 -16.64 -1.79 4.80
C LEU A 133 -16.48 -1.99 6.32
N LEU A 134 -15.52 -1.31 6.95
CA LEU A 134 -15.29 -1.41 8.39
C LEU A 134 -16.53 -1.00 9.18
N ARG A 135 -17.19 0.11 8.81
CA ARG A 135 -18.46 0.54 9.43
C ARG A 135 -19.58 -0.49 9.30
N SER A 136 -19.58 -1.28 8.23
CA SER A 136 -20.58 -2.31 7.99
C SER A 136 -20.28 -3.64 8.71
N VAL A 137 -18.99 -3.94 8.92
CA VAL A 137 -18.51 -5.14 9.61
C VAL A 137 -18.61 -4.96 11.13
N ASP A 138 -18.04 -3.87 11.63
CA ASP A 138 -17.90 -3.55 13.04
C ASP A 138 -17.97 -2.03 13.28
N PRO A 139 -19.16 -1.49 13.56
CA PRO A 139 -19.34 -0.06 13.78
C PRO A 139 -18.52 0.50 14.94
N LEU A 140 -18.32 -0.27 16.02
CA LEU A 140 -17.61 0.19 17.22
C LEU A 140 -16.12 0.31 16.95
N PHE A 141 -15.54 -0.68 16.28
CA PHE A 141 -14.15 -0.61 15.85
C PHE A 141 -13.95 0.47 14.78
N ALA A 142 -14.91 0.64 13.87
CA ALA A 142 -14.85 1.70 12.87
C ALA A 142 -14.84 3.10 13.50
N GLU A 143 -15.56 3.34 14.60
CA GLU A 143 -15.48 4.60 15.34
C GLU A 143 -14.06 4.87 15.87
N LEU A 144 -13.34 3.84 16.35
CA LEU A 144 -11.94 3.98 16.77
C LEU A 144 -11.03 4.31 15.58
N VAL A 145 -11.25 3.65 14.44
CA VAL A 145 -10.50 3.92 13.20
C VAL A 145 -10.75 5.35 12.70
N ASP A 146 -12.00 5.80 12.67
CA ASP A 146 -12.42 7.12 12.19
C ASP A 146 -11.83 8.25 13.05
N ARG A 147 -11.57 7.99 14.34
CA ARG A 147 -10.88 8.94 15.24
C ARG A 147 -9.43 9.17 14.81
N ALA A 148 -8.75 8.13 14.33
CA ALA A 148 -7.40 8.26 13.79
C ALA A 148 -7.42 9.05 12.48
N SER A 149 -8.33 8.66 11.57
CA SER A 149 -8.59 9.40 10.33
C SER A 149 -9.90 8.91 9.67
N PRO A 150 -10.87 9.80 9.36
CA PRO A 150 -12.11 9.43 8.68
C PRO A 150 -11.92 8.82 7.28
N LEU A 151 -10.78 9.11 6.65
CA LEU A 151 -10.27 8.36 5.51
C LEU A 151 -9.01 7.63 5.97
N PRO A 152 -8.92 6.29 5.94
CA PRO A 152 -7.88 5.53 6.61
C PRO A 152 -6.50 5.63 5.91
N PHE A 153 -5.87 6.81 5.96
CA PHE A 153 -4.60 7.10 5.28
C PHE A 153 -3.43 6.24 5.78
N PHE A 154 -3.49 5.73 7.00
CA PHE A 154 -2.50 4.78 7.52
C PHE A 154 -2.46 3.47 6.71
N ALA A 155 -3.55 3.11 6.01
CA ALA A 155 -3.62 1.95 5.13
C ALA A 155 -3.27 2.26 3.66
N LEU A 156 -2.94 3.52 3.35
CA LEU A 156 -2.59 3.93 1.98
C LEU A 156 -1.39 3.13 1.43
N PRO A 157 -0.26 2.96 2.14
CA PRO A 157 0.88 2.21 1.61
C PRO A 157 0.53 0.75 1.32
N TRP A 158 -0.29 0.16 2.18
CA TRP A 158 -0.74 -1.23 2.08
C TRP A 158 -1.57 -1.45 0.82
N LEU A 159 -2.55 -0.58 0.59
CA LEU A 159 -3.45 -0.68 -0.55
C LEU A 159 -2.71 -0.36 -1.86
N LEU A 160 -1.89 0.69 -1.85
CA LEU A 160 -1.14 1.15 -3.02
C LEU A 160 -0.12 0.11 -3.51
N THR A 161 0.54 -0.59 -2.57
CA THR A 161 1.62 -1.55 -2.87
C THR A 161 1.21 -3.02 -2.73
N LEU A 162 -0.08 -3.30 -2.50
CA LEU A 162 -0.59 -4.65 -2.21
C LEU A 162 0.19 -5.33 -1.07
N LEU A 163 0.46 -4.60 0.01
CA LEU A 163 1.27 -5.01 1.18
C LEU A 163 2.74 -5.36 0.88
N THR A 164 3.18 -5.35 -0.38
CA THR A 164 4.52 -5.83 -0.76
C THR A 164 5.64 -4.96 -0.21
N HIS A 165 5.35 -3.71 0.15
CA HIS A 165 6.32 -2.79 0.73
C HIS A 165 6.61 -3.05 2.22
N ASP A 166 5.59 -3.44 3.00
CA ASP A 166 5.66 -3.52 4.47
C ASP A 166 5.88 -4.95 5.00
N VAL A 167 5.52 -5.96 4.21
CA VAL A 167 5.72 -7.37 4.57
C VAL A 167 7.21 -7.73 4.53
N THR A 168 7.67 -8.57 5.46
CA THR A 168 9.10 -8.92 5.60
C THR A 168 9.47 -10.31 5.09
N ASP A 169 8.54 -11.02 4.43
CA ASP A 169 8.75 -12.35 3.89
C ASP A 169 8.26 -12.41 2.42
N VAL A 170 9.15 -12.81 1.51
CA VAL A 170 8.85 -12.91 0.08
C VAL A 170 7.75 -13.94 -0.22
N ALA A 171 7.65 -15.01 0.58
CA ALA A 171 6.58 -16.00 0.43
C ALA A 171 5.20 -15.37 0.72
N VAL A 172 5.11 -14.55 1.76
CA VAL A 172 3.89 -13.80 2.07
C VAL A 172 3.56 -12.81 0.95
N MET A 173 4.55 -12.04 0.47
CA MET A 173 4.35 -11.09 -0.65
C MET A 173 3.80 -11.80 -1.91
N ARG A 174 4.36 -12.97 -2.25
CA ARG A 174 3.88 -13.79 -3.37
C ARG A 174 2.43 -14.23 -3.18
N ARG A 175 2.08 -14.69 -1.98
CA ARG A 175 0.73 -15.14 -1.66
C ARG A 175 -0.29 -14.01 -1.73
N VAL A 176 0.09 -12.81 -1.29
CA VAL A 176 -0.76 -11.61 -1.46
C VAL A 176 -0.97 -11.29 -2.93
N LEU A 177 0.10 -11.27 -3.74
CA LEU A 177 -0.02 -10.99 -5.18
C LEU A 177 -0.87 -12.04 -5.90
N GLU A 178 -0.68 -13.33 -5.59
CA GLU A 178 -1.49 -14.42 -6.13
C GLU A 178 -2.96 -14.27 -5.75
N PHE A 179 -3.26 -13.93 -4.49
CA PHE A 179 -4.61 -13.69 -4.02
C PHE A 179 -5.28 -12.54 -4.80
N VAL A 180 -4.59 -11.41 -4.95
CA VAL A 180 -5.13 -10.25 -5.68
C VAL A 180 -5.29 -10.53 -7.16
N LEU A 181 -4.41 -11.34 -7.77
CA LEU A 181 -4.58 -11.82 -9.14
C LEU A 181 -5.79 -12.75 -9.28
N ALA A 182 -6.02 -13.65 -8.33
CA ALA A 182 -7.10 -14.63 -8.40
C ALA A 182 -8.48 -14.00 -8.16
N TYR A 183 -8.58 -13.09 -7.19
CA TYR A 183 -9.85 -12.46 -6.78
C TYR A 183 -10.06 -11.05 -7.35
N GLY A 184 -9.06 -10.51 -8.04
CA GLY A 184 -9.08 -9.19 -8.66
C GLY A 184 -8.75 -8.02 -7.73
N PRO A 185 -8.63 -6.79 -8.27
CA PRO A 185 -8.13 -5.62 -7.56
C PRO A 185 -8.92 -5.28 -6.30
N ALA A 186 -10.23 -5.50 -6.32
CA ALA A 186 -11.10 -5.21 -5.18
C ALA A 186 -10.71 -5.99 -3.93
N SER A 187 -10.16 -7.20 -4.09
CA SER A 187 -9.73 -8.06 -2.98
C SER A 187 -8.67 -7.41 -2.08
N ALA A 188 -7.87 -6.47 -2.60
CA ALA A 188 -6.90 -5.72 -1.81
C ALA A 188 -7.56 -4.87 -0.71
N ILE A 189 -8.74 -4.31 -0.97
CA ILE A 189 -9.53 -3.53 0.01
C ILE A 189 -9.96 -4.44 1.17
N TYR A 190 -10.45 -5.63 0.85
CA TYR A 190 -10.87 -6.62 1.85
C TYR A 190 -9.69 -7.18 2.65
N LEU A 191 -8.53 -7.34 2.00
CA LEU A 191 -7.31 -7.75 2.68
C LEU A 191 -6.84 -6.67 3.68
N CYS A 192 -6.87 -5.39 3.31
CA CYS A 192 -6.60 -4.30 4.26
C CYS A 192 -7.59 -4.31 5.44
N ALA A 193 -8.87 -4.60 5.19
CA ALA A 193 -9.86 -4.74 6.26
C ALA A 193 -9.53 -5.92 7.20
N ALA A 194 -9.19 -7.08 6.65
CA ALA A 194 -8.79 -8.26 7.43
C ALA A 194 -7.55 -7.98 8.30
N VAL A 195 -6.55 -7.27 7.77
CA VAL A 195 -5.37 -6.82 8.51
C VAL A 195 -5.75 -5.94 9.70
N LEU A 196 -6.67 -4.99 9.52
CA LEU A 196 -7.13 -4.11 10.60
C LEU A 196 -7.94 -4.86 11.65
N LEU A 197 -8.82 -5.75 11.21
CA LEU A 197 -9.69 -6.54 12.10
C LEU A 197 -8.91 -7.53 12.96
N VAL A 198 -7.81 -8.11 12.45
CA VAL A 198 -6.92 -8.97 13.26
C VAL A 198 -6.30 -8.22 14.44
N ARG A 199 -6.10 -6.90 14.31
CA ARG A 199 -5.54 -6.06 15.38
C ARG A 199 -6.60 -5.47 16.30
N LYS A 200 -7.88 -5.76 16.07
CA LYS A 200 -8.98 -5.22 16.86
C LYS A 200 -8.81 -5.51 18.35
N GLU A 201 -8.59 -6.78 18.72
CA GLU A 201 -8.48 -7.18 20.13
C GLU A 201 -7.29 -6.51 20.84
N GLU A 202 -6.18 -6.34 20.12
CA GLU A 202 -5.00 -5.61 20.60
C GLU A 202 -5.35 -4.15 20.89
N ILE A 203 -6.02 -3.48 19.94
CA ILE A 203 -6.36 -2.05 20.03
C ILE A 203 -7.44 -1.80 21.10
N GLU A 204 -8.46 -2.65 21.19
CA GLU A 204 -9.52 -2.53 22.20
C GLU A 204 -9.00 -2.78 23.62
N GLY A 205 -7.87 -3.47 23.77
CA GLY A 205 -7.20 -3.71 25.05
C GLY A 205 -6.29 -2.57 25.52
N MET A 206 -6.09 -1.52 24.72
CA MET A 206 -5.16 -0.42 25.03
C MET A 206 -5.74 0.56 26.06
N ASP A 207 -4.85 1.37 26.65
CA ASP A 207 -5.25 2.38 27.63
C ASP A 207 -6.15 3.44 26.98
N VAL A 208 -7.17 3.88 27.73
CA VAL A 208 -8.17 4.84 27.23
C VAL A 208 -7.52 6.16 26.76
N ASP A 209 -6.46 6.60 27.45
CA ASP A 209 -5.73 7.82 27.09
C ASP A 209 -5.03 7.69 25.72
N GLU A 210 -4.52 6.50 25.37
CA GLU A 210 -3.90 6.23 24.06
C GLU A 210 -4.96 6.17 22.95
N LEU A 211 -6.12 5.58 23.24
CA LEU A 211 -7.28 5.56 22.35
C LEU A 211 -7.91 6.95 22.20
N GLU A 212 -7.59 7.91 23.07
CA GLU A 212 -8.05 9.29 22.99
C GLU A 212 -7.23 10.19 22.09
N ASP A 213 -5.97 9.84 21.79
CA ASP A 213 -5.08 10.61 20.93
C ASP A 213 -5.13 10.12 19.47
N PRO A 214 -5.67 10.92 18.53
CA PRO A 214 -5.69 10.58 17.10
C PRO A 214 -4.32 10.28 16.49
N ALA A 215 -3.26 10.97 16.95
CA ALA A 215 -1.92 10.78 16.40
C ALA A 215 -1.31 9.45 16.88
N MET A 216 -1.55 9.09 18.14
CA MET A 216 -1.16 7.80 18.69
C MET A 216 -1.92 6.68 17.97
N LEU A 217 -3.25 6.79 17.85
CA LEU A 217 -4.08 5.83 17.11
C LEU A 217 -3.61 5.64 15.67
N HIS A 218 -3.32 6.72 14.95
CA HIS A 218 -2.79 6.64 13.58
C HIS A 218 -1.45 5.87 13.55
N THR A 219 -0.57 6.15 14.51
CA THR A 219 0.73 5.46 14.60
C THR A 219 0.55 3.97 14.88
N ILE A 220 -0.32 3.61 15.82
CA ILE A 220 -0.65 2.21 16.13
C ILE A 220 -1.22 1.53 14.89
N LEU A 221 -2.26 2.10 14.29
CA LEU A 221 -2.95 1.55 13.11
C LEU A 221 -2.06 1.47 11.87
N SER A 222 -1.03 2.30 11.75
CA SER A 222 -0.08 2.25 10.63
C SER A 222 0.90 1.07 10.68
N ARG A 223 0.95 0.33 11.80
CA ARG A 223 1.83 -0.84 11.93
C ARG A 223 1.15 -2.08 11.37
N LEU A 224 1.86 -2.80 10.50
CA LEU A 224 1.40 -4.10 10.05
C LEU A 224 1.53 -5.12 11.19
N PRO A 225 0.53 -6.01 11.42
CA PRO A 225 0.72 -7.12 12.34
C PRO A 225 1.88 -8.02 11.87
N SER A 226 2.42 -8.84 12.76
CA SER A 226 3.39 -9.88 12.38
C SER A 226 2.70 -10.90 11.48
N ILE A 227 2.94 -10.83 10.17
CA ILE A 227 2.41 -11.77 9.17
C ILE A 227 3.52 -12.75 8.80
N ILE A 228 3.23 -14.05 8.85
CA ILE A 228 4.19 -15.11 8.53
C ILE A 228 3.69 -15.96 7.37
N ALA A 229 4.63 -16.56 6.63
CA ALA A 229 4.32 -17.55 5.60
C ALA A 229 3.66 -18.78 6.21
N ASP A 230 2.85 -19.48 5.41
CA ASP A 230 2.27 -20.75 5.80
C ASP A 230 3.38 -21.83 5.92
N VAL A 231 3.15 -22.84 6.76
CA VAL A 231 4.16 -23.87 7.08
C VAL A 231 4.59 -24.66 5.82
N GLU A 232 3.68 -24.83 4.86
CA GLU A 232 3.93 -25.56 3.61
C GLU A 232 4.81 -24.76 2.63
N ASP A 233 4.62 -23.43 2.55
CA ASP A 233 5.38 -22.54 1.65
C ASP A 233 6.85 -22.35 2.09
N SER A 234 7.15 -22.65 3.35
CA SER A 234 8.52 -22.60 3.88
C SER A 234 9.41 -23.73 3.33
N ALA A 235 8.81 -24.84 2.88
CA ALA A 235 9.54 -26.04 2.43
C ALA A 235 10.14 -25.89 1.02
N ASP A 236 9.56 -25.05 0.16
CA ASP A 236 10.07 -24.77 -1.19
C ASP A 236 11.39 -24.00 -1.19
N SER A 237 11.82 -23.49 -0.02
CA SER A 237 13.15 -22.90 0.17
C SER A 237 14.26 -23.91 0.50
N ILE A 238 13.92 -25.19 0.74
CA ILE A 238 14.86 -26.23 1.23
C ILE A 238 15.05 -27.38 0.20
N GLY A 239 14.47 -27.28 -0.99
CA GLY A 239 14.55 -28.33 -2.02
C GLY A 239 15.87 -28.43 -2.80
N SER A 240 16.94 -28.96 -2.20
CA SER A 240 17.89 -29.82 -2.94
C SER A 240 18.58 -30.83 -2.01
N SER A 241 18.44 -32.10 -2.33
CA SER A 241 18.85 -33.25 -1.52
C SER A 241 20.37 -33.41 -1.38
N SER A 242 20.84 -33.82 -0.20
CA SER A 242 21.74 -34.96 -0.06
C SER A 242 21.83 -35.45 1.39
N THR A 243 21.40 -36.69 1.57
CA THR A 243 21.76 -37.57 2.69
C THR A 243 23.29 -37.67 2.85
N ARG A 244 23.81 -37.44 4.07
CA ARG A 244 24.88 -38.25 4.70
C ARG A 244 25.22 -37.77 6.12
N SER A 245 25.09 -38.72 7.05
CA SER A 245 25.93 -39.06 8.20
C SER A 245 26.45 -37.99 9.16
N ALA A 246 26.16 -38.21 10.43
CA ALA A 246 26.72 -37.57 11.61
C ALA A 246 28.25 -37.58 11.64
N GLU A 247 28.85 -36.47 12.07
CA GLU A 247 30.04 -36.43 12.93
C GLU A 247 30.19 -35.04 13.57
N GLU A 248 30.47 -35.04 14.87
CA GLU A 248 30.68 -33.89 15.73
C GLU A 248 31.99 -33.16 15.39
N SER A 249 32.01 -31.82 15.51
CA SER A 249 33.16 -31.08 16.08
C SER A 249 32.85 -29.59 16.30
N GLN A 250 32.70 -29.25 17.58
CA GLN A 250 33.22 -28.09 18.32
C GLN A 250 33.56 -26.77 17.59
N THR A 251 32.79 -25.74 17.95
CA THR A 251 33.17 -24.37 18.37
C THR A 251 34.21 -23.57 17.56
N GLU A 252 33.75 -22.44 16.99
CA GLU A 252 34.41 -21.15 17.18
C GLU A 252 33.38 -20.00 17.11
N ARG A 253 33.35 -19.19 18.17
CA ARG A 253 32.42 -18.09 18.40
C ARG A 253 32.93 -16.82 17.71
N ARG A 254 32.08 -16.10 16.99
CA ARG A 254 32.28 -14.65 16.75
C ARG A 254 30.94 -13.92 16.88
N ASN A 255 30.86 -13.12 17.94
CA ASN A 255 29.75 -12.24 18.29
C ASN A 255 29.43 -11.24 17.16
N GLY A 256 28.14 -11.12 16.85
CA GLY A 256 27.54 -9.97 16.19
C GLY A 256 26.09 -9.87 16.67
N ASN A 257 25.86 -9.08 17.72
CA ASN A 257 24.52 -8.77 18.21
C ASN A 257 23.73 -7.99 17.14
N SER A 258 22.64 -8.54 16.64
CA SER A 258 21.58 -7.76 15.99
C SER A 258 20.39 -7.67 16.95
N THR A 259 20.30 -6.54 17.67
CA THR A 259 19.09 -6.14 18.39
C THR A 259 17.98 -5.86 17.38
N THR A 260 16.89 -6.59 17.55
CA THR A 260 15.60 -6.43 16.88
C THR A 260 15.03 -5.04 17.19
N ASP A 261 14.98 -4.16 16.19
CA ASP A 261 14.11 -2.97 16.14
C ASP A 261 14.38 -2.24 14.81
N SER A 262 13.85 -2.81 13.72
CA SER A 262 13.88 -2.17 12.40
C SER A 262 12.74 -2.71 11.53
N ASN A 263 11.50 -2.38 11.90
CA ASN A 263 10.30 -2.75 11.14
C ASN A 263 10.05 -1.83 9.91
N LEU A 264 11.09 -1.25 9.33
CA LEU A 264 10.98 -0.45 8.11
C LEU A 264 12.06 -0.89 7.13
N ILE A 265 11.63 -1.44 5.98
CA ILE A 265 12.49 -1.96 4.91
C ILE A 265 13.31 -0.85 4.23
N TYR A 266 12.94 0.41 4.43
CA TYR A 266 13.54 1.56 3.75
C TYR A 266 13.44 2.83 4.59
N THR A 267 14.57 3.47 4.90
CA THR A 267 14.61 4.83 5.47
C THR A 267 15.29 5.76 4.47
N ASP A 268 14.54 6.73 3.93
CA ASP A 268 15.03 7.80 3.05
C ASP A 268 15.07 9.13 3.82
N PRO A 269 16.19 9.87 3.81
CA PRO A 269 16.26 11.19 4.43
C PRO A 269 15.54 12.32 3.67
N ASP A 270 15.14 12.12 2.40
CA ASP A 270 14.71 13.24 1.53
C ASP A 270 13.21 13.28 1.19
N VAL A 271 12.39 12.33 1.70
CA VAL A 271 10.92 12.35 1.59
C VAL A 271 10.30 11.76 2.86
N GLU A 272 9.78 12.61 3.75
CA GLU A 272 9.04 12.16 4.94
C GLU A 272 7.56 11.98 4.59
N LEU A 273 7.09 10.73 4.53
CA LEU A 273 5.68 10.44 4.74
C LEU A 273 5.35 10.70 6.23
N PRO A 274 4.16 11.23 6.57
CA PRO A 274 3.80 11.51 7.96
C PRO A 274 3.96 10.32 8.94
N SER A 275 3.91 9.08 8.45
CA SER A 275 4.18 7.88 9.26
C SER A 275 5.64 7.78 9.74
N LEU A 276 6.61 8.24 8.94
CA LEU A 276 8.04 8.13 9.22
C LEU A 276 8.51 9.12 10.30
N ALA A 277 7.79 10.25 10.47
CA ALA A 277 8.10 11.24 11.50
C ALA A 277 7.72 10.74 12.91
N SER A 278 6.59 10.04 13.04
CA SER A 278 6.14 9.45 14.31
C SER A 278 7.07 8.33 14.79
N ASP A 279 7.57 7.49 13.87
CA ASP A 279 8.49 6.40 14.20
C ASP A 279 9.85 6.90 14.71
N ARG A 280 10.35 8.02 14.16
CA ARG A 280 11.60 8.64 14.63
C ARG A 280 11.47 9.24 16.03
N ALA A 281 10.30 9.77 16.40
CA ALA A 281 10.03 10.31 17.72
C ALA A 281 9.97 9.21 18.81
N LEU A 282 9.41 8.04 18.48
CA LEU A 282 9.30 6.89 19.40
C LEU A 282 10.61 6.10 19.53
N ALA A 283 11.43 6.02 18.48
CA ALA A 283 12.75 5.38 18.57
C ALA A 283 13.70 6.14 19.54
N ALA A 284 13.44 7.42 19.79
CA ALA A 284 14.18 8.23 20.76
C ALA A 284 13.74 7.99 22.22
N SER A 285 12.50 7.55 22.46
CA SER A 285 11.96 7.30 23.81
C SER A 285 12.15 5.87 24.32
N SER A 286 12.46 4.91 23.44
CA SER A 286 12.43 3.47 23.75
C SER A 286 13.76 2.87 24.25
N ARG A 287 14.80 3.69 24.50
CA ARG A 287 16.16 3.23 24.83
C ARG A 287 16.38 2.75 26.27
N SER A 288 15.36 2.27 26.99
CA SER A 288 15.55 1.83 28.38
C SER A 288 14.73 0.60 28.77
N SER A 289 15.16 -0.59 28.33
CA SER A 289 15.02 -1.84 29.10
C SER A 289 15.63 -3.00 28.32
N THR A 290 16.59 -3.70 28.94
CA THR A 290 17.18 -4.95 28.43
C THR A 290 16.79 -6.08 29.37
N ASP A 291 16.11 -7.11 28.87
CA ASP A 291 16.10 -8.44 29.49
C ASP A 291 15.96 -9.52 28.40
N ASP A 292 16.83 -10.54 28.48
CA ASP A 292 17.00 -11.67 27.56
C ASP A 292 15.97 -12.78 27.85
N GLU A 293 15.17 -13.18 26.85
CA GLU A 293 14.36 -14.41 26.89
C GLU A 293 14.59 -15.32 25.66
N PRO A 294 14.38 -16.65 25.79
CA PRO A 294 14.83 -17.65 24.83
C PRO A 294 13.97 -17.70 23.55
N LYS A 295 14.61 -18.03 22.41
CA LYS A 295 14.04 -18.09 21.06
C LYS A 295 12.72 -18.88 20.99
N THR A 296 11.61 -18.16 20.95
CA THR A 296 10.25 -18.66 20.73
C THR A 296 9.97 -18.86 19.24
N ALA A 297 9.05 -19.78 18.91
CA ALA A 297 8.49 -19.94 17.57
C ALA A 297 7.98 -18.59 17.04
N LYS A 298 8.15 -18.29 15.75
CA LYS A 298 7.71 -17.01 15.16
C LYS A 298 6.24 -16.76 15.51
N THR A 299 5.99 -15.83 16.44
CA THR A 299 4.65 -15.40 16.83
C THR A 299 4.13 -14.47 15.74
N GLY A 300 3.28 -14.99 14.87
CA GLY A 300 2.69 -14.23 13.77
C GLY A 300 1.42 -14.87 13.25
N THR A 301 0.59 -14.06 12.62
CA THR A 301 -0.63 -14.50 11.94
C THR A 301 -0.24 -15.10 10.59
N PRO A 302 -0.56 -16.38 10.31
CA PRO A 302 -0.34 -16.95 9.00
C PRO A 302 -1.08 -16.16 7.92
N ILE A 303 -0.45 -15.97 6.76
CA ILE A 303 -1.07 -15.24 5.65
C ILE A 303 -2.38 -15.89 5.22
N SER A 304 -2.48 -17.23 5.21
CA SER A 304 -3.72 -17.94 4.91
C SER A 304 -4.91 -17.50 5.77
N THR A 305 -4.70 -17.20 7.06
CA THR A 305 -5.75 -16.70 7.96
C THR A 305 -6.31 -15.36 7.48
N LEU A 306 -5.43 -14.42 7.12
CA LEU A 306 -5.84 -13.10 6.61
C LEU A 306 -6.55 -13.21 5.26
N LEU A 307 -6.07 -14.09 4.37
CA LEU A 307 -6.71 -14.32 3.07
C LEU A 307 -8.09 -14.97 3.22
N GLN A 308 -8.25 -15.92 4.13
CA GLN A 308 -9.54 -16.54 4.44
C GLN A 308 -10.54 -15.52 5.00
N GLU A 309 -10.09 -14.65 5.90
CA GLU A 309 -10.92 -13.56 6.43
C GLU A 309 -11.31 -12.58 5.31
N ALA A 310 -10.38 -12.20 4.44
CA ALA A 310 -10.67 -11.35 3.28
C ALA A 310 -11.73 -11.99 2.36
N VAL A 311 -11.66 -13.30 2.10
CA VAL A 311 -12.67 -14.03 1.34
C VAL A 311 -14.03 -14.03 2.07
N ALA A 312 -14.05 -14.24 3.39
CA ALA A 312 -15.28 -14.19 4.17
C ALA A 312 -15.94 -12.81 4.10
N LEU A 313 -15.15 -11.74 4.18
CA LEU A 313 -15.62 -10.36 4.00
C LEU A 313 -16.15 -10.13 2.59
N MET A 314 -15.47 -10.61 1.54
CA MET A 314 -15.94 -10.52 0.15
C MET A 314 -17.28 -11.23 -0.06
N GLN A 315 -17.47 -12.41 0.53
CA GLN A 315 -18.73 -13.16 0.44
C GLN A 315 -19.87 -12.45 1.18
N ARG A 316 -19.58 -11.85 2.34
CA ARG A 316 -20.56 -11.15 3.16
C ARG A 316 -20.93 -9.77 2.61
N PHE A 317 -19.96 -9.07 2.01
CA PHE A 317 -20.09 -7.71 1.49
C PHE A 317 -19.53 -7.64 0.05
N PRO A 318 -20.18 -8.28 -0.93
CA PRO A 318 -19.67 -8.30 -2.30
C PRO A 318 -19.59 -6.89 -2.90
N LEU A 319 -18.67 -6.64 -3.82
CA LEU A 319 -18.42 -5.31 -4.39
C LEU A 319 -19.69 -4.53 -4.83
N PRO A 320 -20.71 -5.15 -5.48
CA PRO A 320 -21.94 -4.45 -5.88
C PRO A 320 -22.91 -4.13 -4.73
N CYS A 321 -22.63 -4.54 -3.50
CA CYS A 321 -23.52 -4.29 -2.37
C CYS A 321 -23.48 -2.83 -1.92
N ASP A 322 -24.57 -2.38 -1.28
CA ASP A 322 -24.69 -1.01 -0.78
C ASP A 322 -23.68 -0.67 0.32
N ALA A 323 -23.16 -1.68 1.03
CA ALA A 323 -22.28 -1.48 2.19
C ALA A 323 -20.97 -0.76 1.84
N LEU A 324 -20.41 -1.02 0.65
CA LEU A 324 -19.18 -0.37 0.19
C LEU A 324 -19.45 0.95 -0.54
N GLU A 325 -20.67 1.16 -1.03
CA GLU A 325 -21.04 2.26 -1.94
C GLU A 325 -20.14 2.35 -3.18
N ALA A 326 -19.66 1.21 -3.68
CA ALA A 326 -18.63 1.13 -4.72
C ALA A 326 -18.97 1.97 -5.97
N GLU A 327 -20.19 1.89 -6.50
CA GLU A 327 -20.60 2.63 -7.70
C GLU A 327 -20.82 4.14 -7.44
N LYS A 328 -21.03 4.54 -6.18
CA LYS A 328 -21.10 5.97 -5.83
C LYS A 328 -19.71 6.59 -5.74
N ILE A 329 -18.75 5.82 -5.24
CA ILE A 329 -17.38 6.28 -4.99
C ILE A 329 -16.50 6.13 -6.23
N MET A 330 -16.60 5.01 -6.93
CA MET A 330 -15.75 4.62 -8.05
C MET A 330 -16.53 4.68 -9.36
N GLY A 331 -15.85 5.04 -10.44
CA GLY A 331 -16.41 5.11 -11.78
C GLY A 331 -16.22 3.78 -12.55
N PRO A 332 -17.00 3.54 -13.62
CA PRO A 332 -17.00 2.27 -14.35
C PRO A 332 -15.67 1.93 -15.04
N SER A 333 -14.80 2.91 -15.25
CA SER A 333 -13.44 2.72 -15.79
C SER A 333 -12.40 2.42 -14.71
N SER A 334 -12.77 2.23 -13.46
CA SER A 334 -11.88 1.70 -12.41
C SER A 334 -11.50 0.25 -12.68
N VAL A 335 -10.30 -0.17 -12.26
CA VAL A 335 -9.88 -1.59 -12.28
C VAL A 335 -10.83 -2.49 -11.49
N LEU A 336 -11.54 -1.94 -10.49
CA LEU A 336 -12.51 -2.68 -9.70
C LEU A 336 -13.67 -3.25 -10.53
N PHE A 337 -14.06 -2.59 -11.62
CA PHE A 337 -15.17 -3.02 -12.49
C PHE A 337 -14.71 -3.55 -13.85
N THR A 338 -13.55 -3.09 -14.32
CA THR A 338 -12.98 -3.54 -15.61
C THR A 338 -12.28 -4.90 -15.51
N TRP A 339 -11.76 -5.27 -14.33
CA TRP A 339 -11.11 -6.57 -14.13
C TRP A 339 -12.06 -7.77 -14.31
N PRO A 340 -13.24 -7.85 -13.66
CA PRO A 340 -14.16 -8.98 -13.89
C PRO A 340 -14.59 -9.09 -15.37
N SER A 341 -14.89 -7.95 -15.98
CA SER A 341 -15.34 -7.83 -17.38
C SER A 341 -14.32 -8.38 -18.39
N THR A 342 -13.03 -8.36 -18.05
CA THR A 342 -11.94 -8.90 -18.88
C THR A 342 -12.10 -10.39 -19.12
N PHE A 343 -12.60 -11.13 -18.12
CA PHE A 343 -12.74 -12.58 -18.19
C PHE A 343 -14.16 -13.02 -18.57
N ASP A 344 -15.19 -12.21 -18.29
CA ASP A 344 -16.58 -12.47 -18.73
C ASP A 344 -16.73 -12.46 -20.26
N SER A 345 -15.94 -11.62 -20.94
CA SER A 345 -15.92 -11.52 -22.40
C SER A 345 -15.41 -12.81 -23.06
N ALA A 346 -14.55 -13.58 -22.37
CA ALA A 346 -14.09 -14.87 -22.83
C ALA A 346 -15.22 -15.92 -22.75
N HIS A 347 -15.99 -15.93 -21.66
CA HIS A 347 -17.08 -16.90 -21.45
C HIS A 347 -18.32 -16.68 -22.35
N THR A 348 -18.57 -15.46 -22.83
CA THR A 348 -19.73 -15.16 -23.70
C THR A 348 -19.55 -15.61 -25.16
N LEU A 349 -18.32 -15.82 -25.62
CA LEU A 349 -18.03 -16.43 -26.93
C LEU A 349 -18.39 -17.92 -26.97
N ASP A 350 -18.32 -18.61 -25.82
CA ASP A 350 -18.60 -20.04 -25.66
C ASP A 350 -20.11 -20.37 -25.82
N THR A 351 -21.00 -19.41 -25.56
CA THR A 351 -22.46 -19.64 -25.63
C THR A 351 -23.09 -19.30 -26.98
N LYS A 352 -22.37 -18.62 -27.89
CA LYS A 352 -22.86 -18.27 -29.23
C LYS A 352 -22.32 -19.17 -30.35
N ALA A 353 -21.32 -20.01 -30.08
CA ALA A 353 -20.85 -21.03 -31.00
C ALA A 353 -21.76 -22.29 -30.96
N ASP A 354 -22.69 -22.35 -31.92
CA ASP A 354 -23.34 -23.54 -32.47
C ASP A 354 -23.89 -24.65 -31.54
N ARG A 355 -25.21 -24.59 -31.29
CA ARG A 355 -26.05 -25.77 -30.99
C ARG A 355 -26.37 -26.65 -32.21
N ASN A 356 -25.70 -26.47 -33.35
CA ASN A 356 -26.07 -27.13 -34.62
C ASN A 356 -24.96 -27.86 -35.36
N ASN A 357 -23.76 -28.07 -34.78
CA ASN A 357 -22.72 -28.85 -35.44
C ASN A 357 -22.32 -30.08 -34.63
N THR A 358 -22.35 -31.23 -35.33
CA THR A 358 -21.89 -32.54 -34.88
C THR A 358 -20.42 -32.52 -34.41
N PRO A 359 -20.04 -33.35 -33.41
CA PRO A 359 -18.72 -33.29 -32.83
C PRO A 359 -17.72 -34.03 -33.72
N ASP A 360 -16.90 -33.28 -34.45
CA ASP A 360 -15.64 -33.81 -34.98
C ASP A 360 -14.49 -33.34 -34.10
N SER A 361 -13.64 -34.28 -33.73
CA SER A 361 -12.62 -34.17 -32.71
C SER A 361 -11.41 -33.35 -33.18
N SER A 362 -11.25 -32.14 -32.66
CA SER A 362 -9.94 -31.48 -32.50
C SER A 362 -10.07 -30.22 -31.64
N SER A 363 -9.49 -30.25 -30.43
CA SER A 363 -9.13 -29.11 -29.54
C SER A 363 -10.22 -28.09 -29.19
N PRO A 364 -10.53 -27.83 -27.90
CA PRO A 364 -11.39 -26.71 -27.55
C PRO A 364 -10.64 -25.41 -27.89
N ASP A 365 -11.15 -24.64 -28.84
CA ASP A 365 -10.71 -23.27 -29.09
C ASP A 365 -11.04 -22.45 -27.85
N GLU A 366 -10.06 -22.32 -26.93
CA GLU A 366 -10.20 -21.43 -25.78
C GLU A 366 -10.50 -20.02 -26.27
N PRO A 367 -11.52 -19.33 -25.71
CA PRO A 367 -11.84 -17.97 -26.11
C PRO A 367 -10.64 -17.05 -25.86
N LEU A 368 -10.02 -16.60 -26.95
CA LEU A 368 -8.82 -15.76 -26.90
C LEU A 368 -9.20 -14.34 -26.43
N ILE A 369 -8.71 -13.95 -25.26
CA ILE A 369 -8.86 -12.59 -24.74
C ILE A 369 -8.18 -11.58 -25.68
N ASP A 370 -8.94 -10.59 -26.17
CA ASP A 370 -8.42 -9.50 -27.01
C ASP A 370 -7.69 -8.44 -26.16
N TRP A 371 -6.44 -8.75 -25.83
CA TRP A 371 -5.57 -7.86 -25.05
C TRP A 371 -5.27 -6.53 -25.75
N GLN A 372 -5.31 -6.45 -27.08
CA GLN A 372 -5.03 -5.19 -27.77
C GLN A 372 -6.14 -4.18 -27.50
N THR A 373 -7.40 -4.61 -27.64
CA THR A 373 -8.56 -3.77 -27.33
C THR A 373 -8.61 -3.40 -25.85
N LEU A 374 -8.36 -4.35 -24.95
CA LEU A 374 -8.37 -4.10 -23.50
C LEU A 374 -7.25 -3.12 -23.08
N ASN A 375 -6.04 -3.26 -23.62
CA ASN A 375 -4.95 -2.32 -23.34
C ASN A 375 -5.30 -0.90 -23.83
N ALA A 376 -5.87 -0.76 -25.03
CA ALA A 376 -6.31 0.54 -25.55
C ALA A 376 -7.40 1.18 -24.68
N GLN A 377 -8.33 0.38 -24.14
CA GLN A 377 -9.34 0.87 -23.20
C GLN A 377 -8.74 1.30 -21.86
N ALA A 378 -7.77 0.54 -21.34
CA ALA A 378 -7.04 0.90 -20.12
C ALA A 378 -6.27 2.22 -20.27
N GLU A 379 -5.59 2.43 -21.40
CA GLU A 379 -4.92 3.71 -21.72
C GLU A 379 -5.92 4.87 -21.87
N SER A 380 -7.06 4.61 -22.52
CA SER A 380 -8.13 5.60 -22.65
C SER A 380 -8.71 6.00 -21.29
N ALA A 381 -8.75 5.09 -20.31
CA ALA A 381 -9.20 5.41 -18.96
C ALA A 381 -8.23 6.38 -18.27
N LEU A 382 -6.92 6.17 -18.40
CA LEU A 382 -5.87 7.02 -17.79
C LEU A 382 -5.84 8.46 -18.34
N THR A 383 -6.20 8.62 -19.61
CA THR A 383 -6.21 9.92 -20.30
C THR A 383 -7.58 10.57 -20.34
N GLY A 384 -8.62 9.85 -19.92
CA GLY A 384 -10.00 10.29 -19.88
C GLY A 384 -10.34 11.14 -18.65
N PRO A 385 -11.63 11.46 -18.48
CA PRO A 385 -12.11 12.18 -17.29
C PRO A 385 -11.87 11.39 -16.00
N THR A 386 -11.38 12.06 -14.96
CA THR A 386 -11.10 11.43 -13.65
C THR A 386 -12.34 10.75 -13.05
N ASP A 387 -13.53 11.31 -13.26
CA ASP A 387 -14.82 10.77 -12.79
C ASP A 387 -15.25 9.46 -13.47
N ALA A 388 -14.62 9.11 -14.60
CA ALA A 388 -14.76 7.79 -15.18
C ALA A 388 -14.08 6.71 -14.32
N ILE A 389 -13.02 7.05 -13.57
CA ILE A 389 -12.30 6.15 -12.65
C ILE A 389 -12.79 6.32 -11.22
N VAL A 390 -12.97 7.56 -10.74
CA VAL A 390 -13.34 7.85 -9.35
C VAL A 390 -14.24 9.08 -9.23
N ARG A 391 -15.39 8.91 -8.59
CA ARG A 391 -16.48 9.91 -8.51
C ARG A 391 -16.48 10.71 -7.22
N ASP A 392 -16.25 10.04 -6.08
CA ASP A 392 -16.31 10.67 -4.75
C ASP A 392 -15.17 10.20 -3.82
N PRO A 393 -13.92 10.63 -4.10
CA PRO A 393 -12.73 10.19 -3.37
C PRO A 393 -12.53 10.88 -2.01
N HIS A 394 -13.36 11.87 -1.68
CA HIS A 394 -13.11 12.74 -0.54
C HIS A 394 -13.63 12.15 0.77
N PRO A 395 -12.98 12.45 1.93
CA PRO A 395 -13.50 12.05 3.23
C PRO A 395 -14.92 12.59 3.43
N PRO A 396 -15.76 11.89 4.22
CA PRO A 396 -17.08 12.38 4.57
C PRO A 396 -16.96 13.78 5.23
N SER A 397 -17.91 14.66 4.92
CA SER A 397 -17.96 15.98 5.54
C SER A 397 -18.11 15.84 7.06
N PRO A 398 -17.39 16.63 7.88
CA PRO A 398 -17.54 16.56 9.32
C PRO A 398 -18.99 16.88 9.72
N THR A 399 -19.60 16.01 10.51
CA THR A 399 -20.93 16.24 11.06
C THR A 399 -20.88 17.52 11.90
N PRO A 400 -21.70 18.55 11.61
CA PRO A 400 -21.73 19.75 12.43
C PRO A 400 -22.08 19.35 13.87
N PRO A 401 -21.45 19.96 14.90
CA PRO A 401 -21.80 19.66 16.28
C PRO A 401 -23.29 19.92 16.45
N ALA A 402 -24.00 18.95 17.04
CA ALA A 402 -25.42 19.07 17.34
C ALA A 402 -25.64 20.43 18.02
N SER A 403 -26.42 21.29 17.38
CA SER A 403 -26.79 22.58 17.97
C SER A 403 -27.54 22.29 19.27
N ASP A 404 -26.94 22.67 20.40
CA ASP A 404 -27.62 22.75 21.70
C ASP A 404 -28.84 23.68 21.53
N PHE A 405 -30.00 23.10 21.21
CA PHE A 405 -31.29 23.75 21.32
C PHE A 405 -32.08 23.08 22.45
N ASP A 406 -32.37 23.91 23.45
CA ASP A 406 -33.31 23.76 24.55
C ASP A 406 -32.99 22.76 25.67
N GLU A 407 -32.00 23.11 26.49
CA GLU A 407 -31.96 22.70 27.90
C GLU A 407 -32.91 23.61 28.71
N LYS A 408 -34.22 23.31 28.69
CA LYS A 408 -35.18 23.84 29.66
C LYS A 408 -35.52 22.77 30.71
N LEU A 409 -34.91 22.96 31.88
CA LEU A 409 -35.37 22.61 33.23
C LEU A 409 -36.36 21.45 33.38
N SER A 410 -35.86 20.34 33.92
CA SER A 410 -36.50 19.68 35.06
C SER A 410 -35.44 18.94 35.88
N ASP A 411 -35.19 19.43 37.09
CA ASP A 411 -34.42 18.76 38.13
C ASP A 411 -34.97 17.35 38.41
N GLU A 412 -34.18 16.31 38.20
CA GLU A 412 -34.17 15.15 39.09
C GLU A 412 -32.85 14.37 38.99
N LYS A 413 -32.31 14.04 40.17
CA LYS A 413 -31.00 13.43 40.41
C LYS A 413 -30.88 12.05 39.75
N HIS A 414 -29.89 11.86 38.88
CA HIS A 414 -29.11 10.62 38.85
C HIS A 414 -27.66 10.88 38.39
N SER A 415 -26.72 10.38 39.18
CA SER A 415 -25.28 10.54 38.97
C SER A 415 -24.74 9.59 37.91
N HIS A 416 -24.34 10.13 36.76
CA HIS A 416 -23.24 9.56 35.97
C HIS A 416 -22.40 10.72 35.41
N ARG A 417 -21.14 10.78 35.86
CA ARG A 417 -20.17 11.82 35.54
C ARG A 417 -19.69 11.66 34.09
N LYS A 418 -20.47 12.12 33.11
CA LYS A 418 -19.94 12.44 31.76
C LYS A 418 -19.04 13.66 31.90
N ARG A 419 -17.73 13.49 31.74
CA ARG A 419 -16.77 14.59 31.68
C ARG A 419 -17.02 15.34 30.37
N ARG A 420 -17.79 16.43 30.42
CA ARG A 420 -17.93 17.38 29.29
C ARG A 420 -16.52 17.93 29.01
N LEU A 421 -15.95 17.55 27.86
CA LEU A 421 -14.72 18.15 27.34
C LEU A 421 -14.87 19.66 27.28
N SER A 422 -13.84 20.39 27.67
CA SER A 422 -13.90 21.85 27.66
C SER A 422 -14.03 22.37 26.23
N LEU A 423 -14.70 23.50 26.04
CA LEU A 423 -14.80 24.22 24.76
C LEU A 423 -13.42 24.54 24.14
N SER A 424 -12.36 24.53 24.96
CA SER A 424 -10.97 24.67 24.53
C SER A 424 -10.43 23.39 23.89
N GLU A 425 -10.67 22.23 24.50
CA GLU A 425 -10.26 20.91 23.98
C GLU A 425 -11.03 20.55 22.71
N GLN A 426 -12.33 20.85 22.65
CA GLN A 426 -13.13 20.65 21.43
C GLN A 426 -12.65 21.52 20.26
N LYS A 427 -12.28 22.78 20.54
CA LYS A 427 -11.67 23.66 19.52
C LYS A 427 -10.27 23.21 19.13
N HIS A 428 -9.51 22.58 20.04
CA HIS A 428 -8.19 22.04 19.77
C HIS A 428 -8.27 20.78 18.89
N GLN A 429 -9.17 19.85 19.23
CA GLN A 429 -9.44 18.65 18.42
C GLN A 429 -9.99 19.00 17.03
N ALA A 430 -10.92 19.96 16.92
CA ALA A 430 -11.41 20.44 15.63
C ALA A 430 -10.30 21.10 14.78
N ARG A 431 -9.37 21.83 15.43
CA ARG A 431 -8.19 22.40 14.76
C ARG A 431 -7.19 21.32 14.35
N MET A 432 -6.99 20.28 15.16
CA MET A 432 -6.12 19.16 14.84
C MET A 432 -6.67 18.29 13.71
N LEU A 433 -7.96 17.94 13.73
CA LEU A 433 -8.63 17.23 12.63
C LEU A 433 -8.60 18.05 11.34
N ALA A 434 -8.76 19.37 11.42
CA ALA A 434 -8.57 20.26 10.28
C ALA A 434 -7.11 20.26 9.80
N VAL A 435 -6.12 20.20 10.69
CA VAL A 435 -4.69 20.13 10.33
C VAL A 435 -4.31 18.78 9.74
N VAL A 436 -4.86 17.66 10.21
CA VAL A 436 -4.65 16.31 9.66
C VAL A 436 -5.36 16.16 8.31
N GLY A 437 -6.59 16.64 8.19
CA GLY A 437 -7.31 16.71 6.91
C GLY A 437 -6.67 17.66 5.89
N LEU A 438 -6.18 18.82 6.34
CA LEU A 438 -5.41 19.76 5.51
C LEU A 438 -4.03 19.22 5.17
N SER A 439 -3.38 18.43 6.03
CA SER A 439 -2.08 17.81 5.70
C SER A 439 -2.24 16.64 4.74
N GLY A 440 -3.33 15.87 4.78
CA GLY A 440 -3.67 14.92 3.70
C GLY A 440 -3.92 15.63 2.36
N LEU A 441 -4.67 16.73 2.37
CA LEU A 441 -4.87 17.60 1.20
C LEU A 441 -3.59 18.31 0.74
N LEU A 442 -2.71 18.67 1.67
CA LEU A 442 -1.40 19.29 1.40
C LEU A 442 -0.41 18.26 0.89
N VAL A 443 -0.41 17.02 1.36
CA VAL A 443 0.40 15.93 0.81
C VAL A 443 -0.09 15.61 -0.61
N ALA A 444 -1.40 15.54 -0.83
CA ALA A 444 -1.95 15.42 -2.18
C ALA A 444 -1.57 16.62 -3.07
N ALA A 445 -1.70 17.85 -2.58
CA ALA A 445 -1.38 19.07 -3.33
C ALA A 445 0.13 19.26 -3.57
N LEU A 446 1.00 18.94 -2.60
CA LEU A 446 2.46 18.99 -2.71
C LEU A 446 2.96 17.88 -3.62
N PHE A 447 2.37 16.69 -3.58
CA PHE A 447 2.65 15.62 -4.53
C PHE A 447 2.25 16.06 -5.96
N THR A 448 1.06 16.66 -6.12
CA THR A 448 0.59 17.20 -7.42
C THR A 448 1.48 18.35 -7.93
N ALA A 449 1.96 19.22 -7.03
CA ALA A 449 2.86 20.33 -7.35
C ALA A 449 4.29 19.87 -7.64
N SER A 450 4.77 18.81 -6.97
CA SER A 450 6.10 18.22 -7.21
C SER A 450 6.22 17.57 -8.58
N GLN A 451 5.09 17.23 -9.22
CA GLN A 451 5.05 16.69 -10.58
C GLN A 451 4.96 17.76 -11.69
N GLN A 452 4.81 19.06 -11.36
CA GLN A 452 4.84 20.15 -12.34
C GLN A 452 6.21 20.85 -12.32
N SER A 453 7.06 20.41 -13.26
CA SER A 453 8.31 20.97 -13.85
C SER A 453 9.03 22.23 -13.30
N PRO A 454 10.35 22.35 -13.60
CA PRO A 454 11.32 23.03 -12.75
C PRO A 454 11.47 24.53 -13.06
N VAL A 455 12.02 25.25 -12.08
CA VAL A 455 12.42 26.66 -12.13
C VAL A 455 11.25 27.66 -12.21
N THR A 456 10.58 27.84 -11.08
CA THR A 456 9.89 29.11 -10.82
C THR A 456 10.20 29.55 -9.40
N THR A 457 10.91 30.67 -9.25
CA THR A 457 11.21 31.25 -7.94
C THR A 457 9.91 31.65 -7.25
N ALA A 458 9.85 31.45 -5.93
CA ALA A 458 8.67 31.65 -5.08
C ALA A 458 7.95 33.00 -5.28
N SER A 459 8.64 34.02 -5.80
CA SER A 459 8.08 35.33 -6.12
C SER A 459 7.10 35.36 -7.30
N GLN A 460 7.13 34.40 -8.23
CA GLN A 460 6.21 34.37 -9.38
C GLN A 460 4.89 33.64 -9.10
N VAL A 461 4.87 32.69 -8.16
CA VAL A 461 3.64 31.99 -7.72
C VAL A 461 2.68 32.95 -6.97
N VAL A 462 3.23 33.97 -6.30
CA VAL A 462 2.45 34.96 -5.51
C VAL A 462 1.67 35.94 -6.41
N ALA A 463 2.06 36.12 -7.68
CA ALA A 463 1.44 37.10 -8.57
C ALA A 463 0.15 36.60 -9.27
N GLY A 464 -0.04 35.28 -9.39
CA GLY A 464 -1.19 34.68 -10.09
C GLY A 464 -2.24 34.01 -9.18
N GLY A 465 -1.94 33.85 -7.88
CA GLY A 465 -2.85 33.19 -6.94
C GLY A 465 -4.04 34.07 -6.55
N THR A 466 -5.21 33.45 -6.44
CA THR A 466 -6.41 34.07 -5.86
C THR A 466 -6.12 34.58 -4.43
N GLU A 467 -6.88 35.57 -3.95
CA GLU A 467 -6.70 36.13 -2.59
C GLU A 467 -6.77 35.06 -1.48
N GLU A 468 -7.47 33.95 -1.71
CA GLU A 468 -7.48 32.78 -0.83
C GLU A 468 -6.14 32.05 -0.81
N THR A 469 -5.50 31.86 -1.97
CA THR A 469 -4.15 31.28 -2.08
C THR A 469 -3.12 32.13 -1.34
N LYS A 470 -3.24 33.47 -1.43
CA LYS A 470 -2.34 34.40 -0.69
C LYS A 470 -2.58 34.37 0.82
N ARG A 471 -3.84 34.23 1.27
CA ARG A 471 -4.17 34.06 2.70
C ARG A 471 -3.68 32.74 3.27
N VAL A 472 -3.80 31.65 2.50
CA VAL A 472 -3.29 30.33 2.88
C VAL A 472 -1.76 30.35 2.96
N LEU A 473 -1.07 30.97 1.99
CA LEU A 473 0.39 31.12 2.04
C LEU A 473 0.86 32.00 3.22
N ALA A 474 0.13 33.08 3.53
CA ALA A 474 0.41 33.94 4.68
C ALA A 474 0.20 33.22 6.03
N LEU A 475 -0.82 32.34 6.11
CA LEU A 475 -1.05 31.45 7.25
C LEU A 475 0.08 30.42 7.40
N VAL A 476 0.55 29.84 6.30
CA VAL A 476 1.67 28.88 6.27
C VAL A 476 2.99 29.56 6.71
N VAL A 477 3.30 30.75 6.21
CA VAL A 477 4.49 31.53 6.63
C VAL A 477 4.38 31.95 8.10
N SER A 478 3.18 32.30 8.58
CA SER A 478 2.92 32.60 9.99
C SER A 478 3.13 31.39 10.89
N LEU A 479 2.65 30.20 10.47
CA LEU A 479 2.79 28.94 11.20
C LEU A 479 4.25 28.49 11.28
N LEU A 480 5.00 28.58 10.17
CA LEU A 480 6.43 28.26 10.14
C LEU A 480 7.27 29.26 10.96
N SER A 481 6.92 30.56 10.96
CA SER A 481 7.63 31.57 11.76
C SER A 481 7.37 31.47 13.27
N ASN A 482 6.22 30.91 13.67
CA ASN A 482 5.92 30.61 15.07
C ASN A 482 6.59 29.32 15.52
N TRP A 483 6.73 28.33 14.65
CA TRP A 483 7.45 27.08 14.95
C TRP A 483 8.96 27.33 15.15
N GLY A 484 9.57 28.20 14.33
CA GLY A 484 10.96 28.62 14.52
C GLY A 484 11.23 29.39 15.83
N ARG A 485 10.22 30.05 16.42
CA ARG A 485 10.34 30.75 17.72
C ARG A 485 10.18 29.83 18.93
N VAL A 486 9.53 28.67 18.78
CA VAL A 486 9.37 27.66 19.85
C VAL A 486 10.60 26.76 19.97
N VAL A 487 11.32 26.53 18.87
CA VAL A 487 12.58 25.76 18.87
C VAL A 487 13.79 26.61 19.29
N GLY A 488 13.72 27.94 19.22
CA GLY A 488 14.82 28.86 19.56
C GLY A 488 14.91 29.33 21.02
N SER A 489 14.00 28.91 21.90
CA SER A 489 13.99 29.34 23.32
C SER A 489 14.27 28.22 24.34
N ALA A 490 14.74 27.06 23.86
CA ALA A 490 15.30 26.00 24.68
C ALA A 490 16.79 25.80 24.35
N GLN A 491 17.60 26.81 24.69
CA GLN A 491 19.03 26.67 24.96
C GLN A 491 19.35 27.33 26.30
#